data_AF-A0A6J3C930-F1
#
_entry.id   AF-A0A6J3C930-F1
#
_cell.length_a   1.000
_cell.length_b   1.000
_cell.length_c   1.000
_cell.angle_alpha   90.00
_cell.angle_beta   90.00
_cell.angle_gamma   90.00
#
_symmetry.space_group_name_H-M   'P 1'
#
loop_
_entity.id
_entity.type
_entity.pdbx_description
1 polymer ?
#
loop_
_entity_poly.entity_id
_entity_poly.type
_entity_poly.pdbx_seq_one_letter_code
_entity_poly.pdbx_strand_id
1 'polypeptide(L)'
;MTISWTWLNCRQVQAEIQEAETILRSLESTERQLSEEAKEARDGEESARRALQALLGDKHRADEQARAAAAAVAAARELRGAPHLTMLTEELNVSKEKLRTLTEKLETLSANESQYKSKIDQSDVQIRSVKNKLTAATTLCRTLNEEIEQEQLKMDRALTERETYNQKLSQDRSKLAQVAAILEEKRAHIDKLISEAVKLCPRVENPRERSIVTSELKKTQLKLNSLRSDGLTKAQVAEKLLEVGRKYKRTKNTLDKLKYLIDDIKATTDKHLNFCHKMQTYIARRVQYCFQSILTLRGYSGRMEVEHGRGVLQVWCSGREAGGRGAWSPG
;
A
#
# COMPACT_ATOMS: atom_id res chain seq x y z
N MET A 1 -182.70 10.16 -12.98
CA MET A 1 -182.32 8.93 -12.24
C MET A 1 -181.67 8.03 -13.29
N THR A 2 -180.35 7.84 -13.38
CA THR A 2 -179.42 7.31 -12.37
C THR A 2 -178.00 7.84 -12.69
N ILE A 3 -177.65 8.97 -12.09
CA ILE A 3 -176.28 9.48 -11.95
C ILE A 3 -175.80 8.94 -10.59
N SER A 4 -174.49 8.68 -10.40
CA SER A 4 -173.84 8.50 -9.08
C SER A 4 -173.34 7.11 -8.64
N TRP A 5 -172.74 6.27 -9.50
CA TRP A 5 -171.94 5.12 -9.00
C TRP A 5 -170.65 4.78 -9.78
N THR A 6 -170.42 5.29 -10.99
CA THR A 6 -169.21 4.96 -11.78
C THR A 6 -168.01 5.89 -11.56
N TRP A 7 -168.19 7.07 -10.95
CA TRP A 7 -167.10 8.04 -10.75
C TRP A 7 -166.26 7.76 -9.49
N LEU A 8 -166.75 6.93 -8.56
CA LEU A 8 -166.00 6.56 -7.35
C LEU A 8 -164.98 5.44 -7.61
N ASN A 9 -165.24 4.54 -8.56
CA ASN A 9 -164.34 3.42 -8.87
C ASN A 9 -163.08 3.83 -9.66
N CYS A 10 -163.14 4.83 -10.54
CA CYS A 10 -161.95 5.24 -11.30
C CYS A 10 -160.88 5.91 -10.42
N ARG A 11 -161.26 6.56 -9.32
CA ARG A 11 -160.30 7.24 -8.43
C ARG A 11 -159.58 6.27 -7.49
N GLN A 12 -160.23 5.18 -7.12
CA GLN A 12 -159.65 4.14 -6.28
C GLN A 12 -158.64 3.28 -7.07
N VAL A 13 -158.95 2.96 -8.33
CA VAL A 13 -158.02 2.24 -9.23
C VAL A 13 -156.79 3.08 -9.59
N GLN A 14 -156.92 4.40 -9.74
CA GLN A 14 -155.76 5.27 -10.02
C GLN A 14 -154.81 5.43 -8.82
N ALA A 15 -155.34 5.40 -7.59
CA ALA A 15 -154.51 5.41 -6.39
C ALA A 15 -153.76 4.09 -6.20
N GLU A 16 -154.41 2.95 -6.45
CA GLU A 16 -153.78 1.63 -6.40
C GLU A 16 -152.69 1.45 -7.47
N ILE A 17 -152.87 2.02 -8.67
CA ILE A 17 -151.83 2.02 -9.71
C ILE A 17 -150.62 2.87 -9.27
N GLN A 18 -150.84 4.03 -8.67
CA GLN A 18 -149.73 4.87 -8.19
C GLN A 18 -148.99 4.24 -7.00
N GLU A 19 -149.70 3.58 -6.07
CA GLU A 19 -149.06 2.79 -5.00
C GLU A 19 -148.25 1.63 -5.59
N ALA A 20 -148.82 0.87 -6.53
CA ALA A 20 -148.12 -0.24 -7.18
C ALA A 20 -146.86 0.22 -7.96
N GLU A 21 -146.90 1.38 -8.63
CA GLU A 21 -145.75 1.95 -9.33
C GLU A 21 -144.65 2.44 -8.37
N THR A 22 -145.02 2.99 -7.20
CA THR A 22 -144.02 3.36 -6.18
C THR A 22 -143.37 2.15 -5.53
N ILE A 23 -144.13 1.07 -5.31
CA ILE A 23 -143.61 -0.20 -4.81
C ILE A 23 -142.66 -0.85 -5.83
N LEU A 24 -143.02 -0.86 -7.12
CA LEU A 24 -142.16 -1.36 -8.20
C LEU A 24 -140.83 -0.60 -8.30
N ARG A 25 -140.85 0.74 -8.26
CA ARG A 25 -139.61 1.54 -8.30
C ARG A 25 -138.73 1.32 -7.06
N SER A 26 -139.33 1.08 -5.90
CA SER A 26 -138.59 0.75 -4.68
C SER A 26 -137.92 -0.63 -4.78
N LEU A 27 -138.62 -1.60 -5.34
CA LEU A 27 -138.13 -2.96 -5.55
C LEU A 27 -137.02 -3.03 -6.60
N GLU A 28 -137.14 -2.29 -7.70
CA GLU A 28 -136.08 -2.17 -8.71
C GLU A 28 -134.81 -1.50 -8.14
N SER A 29 -134.96 -0.56 -7.20
CA SER A 29 -133.81 0.04 -6.52
C SER A 29 -133.11 -0.96 -5.59
N THR A 30 -133.86 -1.80 -4.87
CA THR A 30 -133.31 -2.85 -4.01
C THR A 30 -132.68 -3.99 -4.82
N GLU A 31 -133.22 -4.31 -6.00
CA GLU A 31 -132.64 -5.32 -6.88
C GLU A 31 -131.26 -4.87 -7.41
N ARG A 32 -131.12 -3.59 -7.77
CA ARG A 32 -129.82 -3.04 -8.21
C ARG A 32 -128.78 -3.06 -7.09
N GLN A 33 -129.17 -2.70 -5.86
CA GLN A 33 -128.26 -2.74 -4.71
C GLN A 33 -127.79 -4.17 -4.41
N LEU A 34 -128.71 -5.14 -4.40
CA LEU A 34 -128.35 -6.56 -4.18
C LEU A 34 -127.51 -7.14 -5.32
N SER A 35 -127.72 -6.68 -6.56
CA SER A 35 -126.89 -7.03 -7.72
C SER A 35 -125.45 -6.49 -7.59
N GLU A 36 -125.27 -5.27 -7.09
CA GLU A 36 -123.96 -4.67 -6.86
C GLU A 36 -123.22 -5.36 -5.70
N GLU A 37 -123.89 -5.62 -4.57
CA GLU A 37 -123.30 -6.39 -3.47
C GLU A 37 -122.91 -7.81 -3.88
N ALA A 38 -123.70 -8.46 -4.73
CA ALA A 38 -123.37 -9.80 -5.26
C ALA A 38 -122.15 -9.79 -6.20
N LYS A 39 -121.87 -8.68 -6.89
CA LYS A 39 -120.63 -8.53 -7.68
C LYS A 39 -119.43 -8.30 -6.78
N GLU A 40 -119.53 -7.41 -5.80
CA GLU A 40 -118.44 -7.15 -4.86
C GLU A 40 -118.04 -8.41 -4.06
N ALA A 41 -119.02 -9.24 -3.67
CA ALA A 41 -118.76 -10.51 -3.01
C ALA A 41 -117.97 -11.51 -3.90
N ARG A 42 -118.26 -11.57 -5.21
CA ARG A 42 -117.55 -12.46 -6.14
C ARG A 42 -116.13 -11.98 -6.43
N ASP A 43 -115.95 -10.68 -6.62
CA ASP A 43 -114.63 -10.09 -6.83
C ASP A 43 -113.74 -10.27 -5.58
N GLY A 44 -114.36 -10.17 -4.38
CA GLY A 44 -113.74 -10.51 -3.11
C GLY A 44 -113.27 -11.97 -3.04
N GLU A 45 -114.12 -12.93 -3.41
CA GLU A 45 -113.80 -14.36 -3.41
C GLU A 45 -112.65 -14.71 -4.38
N GLU A 46 -112.67 -14.15 -5.60
CA GLU A 46 -111.60 -14.37 -6.56
C GLU A 46 -110.25 -13.83 -6.09
N SER A 47 -110.26 -12.65 -5.45
CA SER A 47 -109.04 -12.06 -4.89
C SER A 47 -108.45 -12.92 -3.76
N ALA A 48 -109.30 -13.44 -2.87
CA ALA A 48 -108.90 -14.32 -1.78
C ALA A 48 -108.35 -15.66 -2.30
N ARG A 49 -108.95 -16.22 -3.35
CA ARG A 49 -108.50 -17.48 -3.97
C ARG A 49 -107.11 -17.33 -4.61
N ARG A 50 -106.84 -16.21 -5.29
CA ARG A 50 -105.51 -15.92 -5.86
C ARG A 50 -104.45 -15.74 -4.76
N ALA A 51 -104.80 -15.06 -3.67
CA ALA A 51 -103.88 -14.89 -2.53
C ALA A 51 -103.51 -16.23 -1.86
N LEU A 52 -104.47 -17.14 -1.71
CA LEU A 52 -104.24 -18.45 -1.10
C LEU A 52 -103.37 -19.34 -2.00
N GLN A 53 -103.55 -19.27 -3.32
CA GLN A 53 -102.72 -20.00 -4.27
C GLN A 53 -101.26 -19.49 -4.30
N ALA A 54 -101.05 -18.18 -4.11
CA ALA A 54 -99.70 -17.60 -3.97
C ALA A 54 -99.00 -18.09 -2.69
N LEU A 55 -99.69 -18.10 -1.55
CA LEU A 55 -99.13 -18.57 -0.28
C LEU A 55 -98.75 -20.06 -0.30
N LEU A 56 -99.53 -20.90 -0.99
CA LEU A 56 -99.18 -22.31 -1.18
C LEU A 56 -97.95 -22.48 -2.07
N GLY A 57 -97.82 -21.66 -3.13
CA GLY A 57 -96.62 -21.63 -3.96
C GLY A 57 -95.36 -21.26 -3.17
N ASP A 58 -95.46 -20.26 -2.29
CA ASP A 58 -94.33 -19.84 -1.45
C ASP A 58 -93.98 -20.88 -0.37
N LYS A 59 -94.97 -21.57 0.19
CA LYS A 59 -94.73 -22.68 1.12
C LYS A 59 -93.99 -23.84 0.44
N HIS A 60 -94.38 -24.21 -0.78
CA HIS A 60 -93.69 -25.27 -1.52
C HIS A 60 -92.23 -24.90 -1.84
N ARG A 61 -91.97 -23.64 -2.22
CA ARG A 61 -90.60 -23.14 -2.42
C ARG A 61 -89.77 -23.20 -1.14
N ALA A 62 -90.34 -22.82 0.00
CA ALA A 62 -89.65 -22.89 1.29
C ALA A 62 -89.32 -24.33 1.70
N ASP A 63 -90.25 -25.27 1.49
CA ASP A 63 -90.03 -26.69 1.78
C ASP A 63 -88.96 -27.31 0.87
N GLU A 64 -88.91 -26.93 -0.41
CA GLU A 64 -87.85 -27.36 -1.33
C GLU A 64 -86.48 -26.84 -0.92
N GLN A 65 -86.39 -25.57 -0.50
CA GLN A 65 -85.14 -24.99 0.02
C GLN A 65 -84.69 -25.67 1.31
N ALA A 66 -85.61 -25.99 2.22
CA ALA A 66 -85.30 -26.69 3.46
C ALA A 66 -84.77 -28.12 3.20
N ARG A 67 -85.36 -28.85 2.24
CA ARG A 67 -84.86 -30.17 1.84
C ARG A 67 -83.50 -30.09 1.16
N ALA A 68 -83.28 -29.09 0.29
CA ALA A 68 -81.98 -28.87 -0.34
C ALA A 68 -80.89 -28.57 0.70
N ALA A 69 -81.20 -27.75 1.72
CA ALA A 69 -80.27 -27.46 2.82
C ALA A 69 -79.98 -28.69 3.68
N ALA A 70 -81.00 -29.49 4.01
CA ALA A 70 -80.82 -30.74 4.76
C ALA A 70 -79.96 -31.76 4.00
N ALA A 71 -80.16 -31.89 2.68
CA ALA A 71 -79.33 -32.73 1.82
C ALA A 71 -77.88 -32.25 1.76
N ALA A 72 -77.63 -30.94 1.70
CA ALA A 72 -76.29 -30.37 1.72
C ALA A 72 -75.55 -30.64 3.05
N VAL A 73 -76.25 -30.57 4.19
CA VAL A 73 -75.68 -30.89 5.51
C VAL A 73 -75.37 -32.38 5.64
N ALA A 74 -76.22 -33.26 5.09
CA ALA A 74 -75.96 -34.70 5.05
C ALA A 74 -74.73 -35.04 4.19
N ALA A 75 -74.65 -34.48 2.98
CA ALA A 75 -73.49 -34.66 2.09
C ALA A 75 -72.17 -34.14 2.73
N ALA A 76 -72.21 -33.03 3.46
CA ALA A 76 -71.05 -32.51 4.18
C ALA A 76 -70.62 -33.41 5.35
N ARG A 77 -71.56 -34.12 6.00
CA ARG A 77 -71.24 -35.10 7.06
C ARG A 77 -70.62 -36.38 6.50
N GLU A 78 -71.11 -36.88 5.37
CA GLU A 78 -70.49 -38.04 4.69
C GLU A 78 -69.07 -37.72 4.22
N LEU A 79 -68.83 -36.51 3.69
CA LEU A 79 -67.47 -36.07 3.35
C LEU A 79 -66.56 -36.05 4.58
N ARG A 80 -67.05 -35.56 5.73
CA ARG A 80 -66.29 -35.52 7.00
C ARG A 80 -65.98 -36.90 7.60
N GLY A 81 -66.72 -37.94 7.21
CA GLY A 81 -66.49 -39.33 7.61
C GLY A 81 -65.54 -40.10 6.69
N ALA A 82 -65.03 -39.49 5.61
CA ALA A 82 -64.17 -40.17 4.66
C ALA A 82 -62.76 -40.41 5.23
N PRO A 83 -62.22 -41.66 5.19
CA PRO A 83 -60.89 -42.00 5.71
C PRO A 83 -59.74 -41.22 5.04
N HIS A 84 -59.97 -40.64 3.87
CA HIS A 84 -58.99 -39.76 3.22
C HIS A 84 -58.82 -38.42 3.92
N LEU A 85 -59.87 -37.85 4.52
CA LEU A 85 -59.74 -36.60 5.27
C LEU A 85 -58.98 -36.80 6.57
N THR A 86 -59.16 -37.94 7.25
CA THR A 86 -58.40 -38.26 8.47
C THR A 86 -56.91 -38.40 8.16
N MET A 87 -56.53 -39.11 7.08
CA MET A 87 -55.13 -39.20 6.65
C MET A 87 -54.54 -37.81 6.31
N LEU A 88 -55.27 -36.97 5.57
CA LEU A 88 -54.82 -35.61 5.27
C LEU A 88 -54.65 -34.74 6.52
N THR A 89 -55.52 -34.91 7.53
CA THR A 89 -55.36 -34.20 8.81
C THR A 89 -54.16 -34.70 9.61
N GLU A 90 -53.86 -35.99 9.56
CA GLU A 90 -52.66 -36.58 10.17
C GLU A 90 -51.39 -36.09 9.46
N GLU A 91 -51.34 -36.09 8.13
CA GLU A 91 -50.23 -35.53 7.34
C GLU A 91 -50.05 -34.02 7.60
N LEU A 92 -51.16 -33.27 7.73
CA LEU A 92 -51.12 -31.86 8.12
C LEU A 92 -50.56 -31.66 9.53
N ASN A 93 -50.90 -32.54 10.48
CA ASN A 93 -50.35 -32.48 11.84
C ASN A 93 -48.87 -32.85 11.86
N VAL A 94 -48.45 -33.89 11.14
CA VAL A 94 -47.04 -34.28 10.98
C VAL A 94 -46.23 -33.15 10.34
N SER A 95 -46.76 -32.49 9.31
CA SER A 95 -46.08 -31.34 8.68
C SER A 95 -46.02 -30.12 9.60
N LYS A 96 -47.05 -29.85 10.41
CA LYS A 96 -47.02 -28.81 11.45
C LYS A 96 -45.96 -29.10 12.52
N GLU A 97 -45.84 -30.34 12.99
CA GLU A 97 -44.79 -30.72 13.95
C GLU A 97 -43.40 -30.63 13.34
N LYS A 98 -43.22 -31.05 12.08
CA LYS A 98 -41.96 -30.85 11.34
C LYS A 98 -41.61 -29.38 11.21
N LEU A 99 -42.58 -28.52 10.88
CA LEU A 99 -42.36 -27.08 10.83
C LEU A 99 -41.97 -26.52 12.19
N ARG A 100 -42.65 -26.91 13.28
CA ARG A 100 -42.30 -26.47 14.65
C ARG A 100 -40.86 -26.87 15.01
N THR A 101 -40.50 -28.13 14.84
CA THR A 101 -39.14 -28.62 15.14
C THR A 101 -38.06 -27.96 14.26
N LEU A 102 -38.37 -27.65 12.99
CA LEU A 102 -37.46 -26.91 12.13
C LEU A 102 -37.33 -25.44 12.54
N THR A 103 -38.42 -24.79 12.96
CA THR A 103 -38.40 -23.42 13.48
C THR A 103 -37.57 -23.35 14.77
N GLU A 104 -37.77 -24.26 15.72
CA GLU A 104 -36.97 -24.33 16.95
C GLU A 104 -35.47 -24.56 16.65
N LYS A 105 -35.15 -25.43 15.67
CA LYS A 105 -33.77 -25.62 15.20
C LYS A 105 -33.20 -24.36 14.54
N LEU A 106 -34.00 -23.63 13.76
CA LEU A 106 -33.58 -22.40 13.13
C LEU A 106 -33.33 -21.31 14.17
N GLU A 107 -34.19 -21.18 15.18
CA GLU A 107 -34.03 -20.22 16.28
C GLU A 107 -32.76 -20.50 17.08
N THR A 108 -32.52 -21.77 17.46
CA THR A 108 -31.30 -22.18 18.17
C THR A 108 -30.04 -21.97 17.34
N LEU A 109 -30.07 -22.27 16.04
CA LEU A 109 -28.95 -21.95 15.14
C LEU A 109 -28.72 -20.45 15.02
N SER A 110 -29.77 -19.63 14.92
CA SER A 110 -29.63 -18.17 14.84
C SER A 110 -29.06 -17.57 16.15
N ALA A 111 -29.47 -18.12 17.30
CA ALA A 111 -28.94 -17.73 18.59
C ALA A 111 -27.45 -18.07 18.69
N ASN A 112 -27.06 -19.28 18.26
CA ASN A 112 -25.66 -19.69 18.21
C ASN A 112 -24.85 -18.83 17.23
N GLU A 113 -25.39 -18.51 16.05
CA GLU A 113 -24.75 -17.61 15.09
C GLU A 113 -24.49 -16.23 15.71
N SER A 114 -25.49 -15.65 16.40
CA SER A 114 -25.34 -14.36 17.08
C SER A 114 -24.26 -14.40 18.17
N GLN A 115 -24.17 -15.52 18.91
CA GLN A 115 -23.15 -15.71 19.95
C GLN A 115 -21.75 -15.83 19.34
N TYR A 116 -21.59 -16.59 18.24
CA TYR A 116 -20.31 -16.71 17.56
C TYR A 116 -19.87 -15.40 16.92
N LYS A 117 -20.79 -14.63 16.33
CA LYS A 117 -20.50 -13.28 15.83
C LYS A 117 -19.97 -12.37 16.93
N SER A 118 -20.63 -12.34 18.09
CA SER A 118 -20.16 -11.54 19.23
C SER A 118 -18.77 -11.98 19.73
N LYS A 119 -18.49 -13.29 19.75
CA LYS A 119 -17.15 -13.81 20.11
C LYS A 119 -16.08 -13.40 19.09
N ILE A 120 -16.39 -13.46 17.79
CA ILE A 120 -15.48 -13.01 16.73
C ILE A 120 -15.17 -11.53 16.89
N ASP A 121 -16.19 -10.69 17.10
CA ASP A 121 -16.00 -9.25 17.29
C ASP A 121 -15.11 -8.95 18.52
N GLN A 122 -15.31 -9.69 19.62
CA GLN A 122 -14.45 -9.56 20.81
C GLN A 122 -13.01 -9.98 20.54
N SER A 123 -12.80 -11.10 19.85
CA SER A 123 -11.46 -11.55 19.45
C SER A 123 -10.79 -10.56 18.50
N ASP A 124 -11.52 -9.96 17.56
CA ASP A 124 -11.00 -8.94 16.65
C ASP A 124 -10.54 -7.68 17.39
N VAL A 125 -11.30 -7.24 18.40
CA VAL A 125 -10.88 -6.12 19.26
C VAL A 125 -9.61 -6.47 20.04
N GLN A 126 -9.50 -7.69 20.56
CA GLN A 126 -8.30 -8.16 21.25
C GLN A 126 -7.09 -8.23 20.31
N ILE A 127 -7.26 -8.77 19.10
CA ILE A 127 -6.20 -8.84 18.07
C ILE A 127 -5.72 -7.44 17.72
N ARG A 128 -6.62 -6.48 17.50
CA ARG A 128 -6.25 -5.09 17.22
C ARG A 128 -5.47 -4.46 18.38
N SER A 129 -5.90 -4.70 19.62
CA SER A 129 -5.21 -4.22 20.83
C SER A 129 -3.79 -4.79 20.95
N VAL A 130 -3.64 -6.11 20.78
CA VAL A 130 -2.33 -6.78 20.82
C VAL A 130 -1.43 -6.30 19.69
N LYS A 131 -1.97 -6.15 18.47
CA LYS A 131 -1.23 -5.62 17.32
C LYS A 131 -0.69 -4.22 17.59
N ASN A 132 -1.50 -3.33 18.18
CA ASN A 132 -1.07 -1.98 18.53
C ASN A 132 0.04 -2.00 19.60
N LYS A 133 -0.10 -2.84 20.64
CA LYS A 133 0.94 -3.03 21.66
C LYS A 133 2.23 -3.57 21.06
N LEU A 134 2.13 -4.53 20.15
CA LEU A 134 3.29 -5.09 19.44
C LEU A 134 3.99 -4.01 18.62
N THR A 135 3.25 -3.21 17.85
CA THR A 135 3.86 -2.11 17.08
C THR A 135 4.55 -1.08 17.98
N ALA A 136 3.95 -0.74 19.12
CA ALA A 136 4.55 0.18 20.09
C ALA A 136 5.84 -0.40 20.71
N ALA A 137 5.82 -1.68 21.09
CA ALA A 137 7.01 -2.37 21.59
C ALA A 137 8.11 -2.44 20.52
N THR A 138 7.78 -2.76 19.26
CA THR A 138 8.75 -2.78 18.17
C THR A 138 9.38 -1.41 17.93
N THR A 139 8.58 -0.32 17.99
CA THR A 139 9.14 1.04 17.87
C THR A 139 10.06 1.37 19.04
N LEU A 140 9.69 1.01 20.28
CA LEU A 140 10.53 1.24 21.46
C LEU A 140 11.84 0.44 21.42
N CYS A 141 11.79 -0.81 20.98
CA CYS A 141 13.01 -1.62 20.81
C CYS A 141 13.94 -1.00 19.77
N ARG A 142 13.38 -0.45 18.68
CA ARG A 142 14.18 0.24 17.66
C ARG A 142 14.85 1.50 18.22
N THR A 143 14.10 2.35 18.94
CA THR A 143 14.68 3.56 19.53
C THR A 143 15.76 3.25 20.56
N LEU A 144 15.54 2.24 21.41
CA LEU A 144 16.54 1.80 22.39
C LEU A 144 17.80 1.23 21.71
N ASN A 145 17.66 0.49 20.62
CA ASN A 145 18.82 0.02 19.85
C ASN A 145 19.61 1.19 19.25
N GLU A 146 18.93 2.19 18.69
CA GLU A 146 19.58 3.40 18.16
C GLU A 146 20.33 4.17 19.28
N GLU A 147 19.78 4.24 20.50
CA GLU A 147 20.44 4.82 21.67
C GLU A 147 21.66 3.99 22.12
N ILE A 148 21.54 2.66 22.17
CA ILE A 148 22.65 1.76 22.50
C ILE A 148 23.81 1.93 21.51
N GLU A 149 23.52 1.97 20.20
CA GLU A 149 24.52 2.19 19.16
C GLU A 149 25.21 3.56 19.32
N GLN A 150 24.46 4.62 19.65
CA GLN A 150 25.03 5.94 19.90
C GLN A 150 25.95 5.95 21.12
N GLU A 151 25.59 5.30 22.22
CA GLU A 151 26.44 5.20 23.40
C GLU A 151 27.68 4.34 23.16
N GLN A 152 27.57 3.26 22.38
CA GLN A 152 28.72 2.46 21.95
C GLN A 152 29.73 3.31 21.14
N LEU A 153 29.24 4.13 20.20
CA LEU A 153 30.11 5.04 19.45
C LEU A 153 30.81 6.08 20.35
N LYS A 154 30.14 6.57 21.41
CA LYS A 154 30.77 7.48 22.39
C LYS A 154 31.85 6.75 23.19
N MET A 155 31.58 5.52 23.62
CA MET A 155 32.53 4.69 24.34
C MET A 155 33.78 4.40 23.49
N ASP A 156 33.60 4.02 22.22
CA ASP A 156 34.71 3.75 21.30
C ASP A 156 35.58 4.99 21.09
N ARG A 157 34.95 6.17 20.89
CA ARG A 157 35.68 7.44 20.83
C ARG A 157 36.49 7.69 22.10
N ALA A 158 35.89 7.54 23.28
CA ALA A 158 36.59 7.71 24.55
C ALA A 158 37.75 6.72 24.73
N LEU A 159 37.62 5.48 24.27
CA LEU A 159 38.70 4.49 24.28
C LEU A 159 39.86 4.91 23.39
N THR A 160 39.59 5.33 22.15
CA THR A 160 40.63 5.81 21.23
C THR A 160 41.34 7.05 21.77
N GLU A 161 40.60 8.00 22.36
CA GLU A 161 41.19 9.17 23.02
C GLU A 161 42.09 8.76 24.17
N ARG A 162 41.63 7.86 25.05
CA ARG A 162 42.43 7.33 26.18
C ARG A 162 43.71 6.67 25.69
N GLU A 163 43.65 5.86 24.63
CA GLU A 163 44.84 5.25 24.03
C GLU A 163 45.82 6.29 23.50
N THR A 164 45.34 7.34 22.82
CA THR A 164 46.21 8.41 22.32
C THR A 164 46.89 9.18 23.46
N TYR A 165 46.19 9.43 24.56
CA TYR A 165 46.77 10.09 25.74
C TYR A 165 47.77 9.19 26.44
N ASN A 166 47.49 7.89 26.57
CA ASN A 166 48.44 6.92 27.11
C ASN A 166 49.72 6.83 26.27
N GLN A 167 49.59 6.86 24.94
CA GLN A 167 50.74 6.87 24.04
C GLN A 167 51.57 8.16 24.18
N LYS A 168 50.92 9.33 24.26
CA LYS A 168 51.62 10.61 24.52
C LYS A 168 52.36 10.57 25.86
N LEU A 169 51.70 10.07 26.90
CA LEU A 169 52.28 9.95 28.23
C LEU A 169 53.49 8.99 28.26
N SER A 170 53.45 7.89 27.51
CA SER A 170 54.62 6.99 27.40
C SER A 170 55.78 7.65 26.66
N GLN A 171 55.51 8.39 25.58
CA GLN A 171 56.51 9.16 24.85
C GLN A 171 57.16 10.23 25.74
N ASP A 172 56.35 10.97 26.50
CA ASP A 172 56.85 12.04 27.36
C ASP A 172 57.66 11.49 28.54
N ARG A 173 57.26 10.34 29.11
CA ARG A 173 58.08 9.61 30.09
C ARG A 173 59.44 9.22 29.51
N SER A 174 59.49 8.71 28.28
CA SER A 174 60.75 8.37 27.60
C SER A 174 61.63 9.61 27.39
N LYS A 175 61.05 10.73 26.93
CA LYS A 175 61.78 11.99 26.76
C LYS A 175 62.33 12.50 28.09
N LEU A 176 61.53 12.47 29.17
CA LEU A 176 61.99 12.88 30.50
C LEU A 176 63.14 12.01 31.00
N ALA A 177 63.08 10.71 30.79
CA ALA A 177 64.18 9.80 31.13
C ALA A 177 65.46 10.12 30.35
N GLN A 178 65.35 10.42 29.04
CA GLN A 178 66.50 10.83 28.22
C GLN A 178 67.10 12.16 28.71
N VAL A 179 66.25 13.15 29.01
CA VAL A 179 66.70 14.44 29.54
C VAL A 179 67.40 14.27 30.89
N ALA A 180 66.86 13.44 31.78
CA ALA A 180 67.50 13.13 33.06
C ALA A 180 68.89 12.50 32.88
N ALA A 181 69.03 11.54 31.96
CA ALA A 181 70.31 10.91 31.64
C ALA A 181 71.33 11.93 31.09
N ILE A 182 70.92 12.80 30.17
CA ILE A 182 71.77 13.89 29.64
C ILE A 182 72.20 14.82 30.76
N LEU A 183 71.29 15.16 31.67
CA LEU A 183 71.57 16.07 32.78
C LEU A 183 72.64 15.47 33.71
N GLU A 184 72.53 14.19 34.06
CA GLU A 184 73.55 13.48 34.84
C GLU A 184 74.90 13.39 34.11
N GLU A 185 74.92 13.09 32.81
CA GLU A 185 76.15 13.11 32.01
C GLU A 185 76.83 14.49 32.04
N LYS A 186 76.05 15.57 31.88
CA LYS A 186 76.59 16.93 31.90
C LYS A 186 77.05 17.35 33.29
N ARG A 187 76.35 16.95 34.36
CA ARG A 187 76.82 17.15 35.74
C ARG A 187 78.16 16.47 35.96
N ALA A 188 78.26 15.18 35.65
CA ALA A 188 79.51 14.43 35.78
C ALA A 188 80.65 15.04 34.96
N HIS A 189 80.36 15.52 33.75
CA HIS A 189 81.35 16.21 32.93
C HIS A 189 81.81 17.54 33.54
N ILE A 190 80.88 18.34 34.09
CA ILE A 190 81.21 19.58 34.80
C ILE A 190 82.05 19.27 36.04
N ASP A 191 81.67 18.28 36.85
CA ASP A 191 82.42 17.89 38.05
C ASP A 191 83.83 17.42 37.70
N LYS A 192 83.98 16.68 36.60
CA LYS A 192 85.29 16.30 36.05
C LYS A 192 86.11 17.54 35.68
N LEU A 193 85.56 18.48 34.91
CA LEU A 193 86.25 19.71 34.53
C LEU A 193 86.61 20.56 35.75
N ILE A 194 85.74 20.66 36.75
CA ILE A 194 86.01 21.33 38.02
C ILE A 194 87.20 20.66 38.70
N SER A 195 87.21 19.33 38.80
CA SER A 195 88.31 18.58 39.43
C SER A 195 89.64 18.76 38.69
N GLU A 196 89.63 18.79 37.35
CA GLU A 196 90.81 19.04 36.52
C GLU A 196 91.32 20.48 36.68
N ALA A 197 90.40 21.46 36.67
CA ALA A 197 90.73 22.86 36.88
C ALA A 197 91.35 23.11 38.26
N VAL A 198 90.81 22.50 39.32
CA VAL A 198 91.35 22.58 40.69
C VAL A 198 92.76 21.98 40.78
N LYS A 199 93.07 20.94 40.00
CA LYS A 199 94.43 20.36 39.94
C LYS A 199 95.42 21.27 39.21
N LEU A 200 95.01 21.90 38.12
CA LEU A 200 95.87 22.79 37.31
C LEU A 200 96.15 24.12 37.98
N CYS A 201 95.17 24.67 38.70
CA CYS A 201 95.34 25.86 39.52
C CYS A 201 94.53 25.69 40.81
N PRO A 202 95.18 25.66 42.00
CA PRO A 202 94.43 25.79 43.24
C PRO A 202 93.62 27.07 43.16
N ARG A 203 92.36 26.99 43.57
CA ARG A 203 91.40 28.10 43.47
C ARG A 203 91.95 29.29 44.25
N VAL A 204 92.61 30.20 43.53
CA VAL A 204 93.09 31.47 44.08
C VAL A 204 91.84 32.22 44.49
N GLU A 205 91.71 32.56 45.78
CA GLU A 205 90.73 33.54 46.23
C GLU A 205 90.97 34.79 45.42
N ASN A 206 90.12 35.04 44.43
CA ASN A 206 90.26 36.17 43.56
C ASN A 206 89.94 37.40 44.44
N PRO A 207 90.93 38.27 44.74
CA PRO A 207 90.70 39.44 45.60
C PRO A 207 89.83 40.48 44.88
N ARG A 208 89.48 40.25 43.60
CA ARG A 208 88.60 41.11 42.84
C ARG A 208 87.16 40.86 43.24
N GLU A 209 86.58 41.89 43.82
CA GLU A 209 85.19 41.95 44.20
C GLU A 209 84.27 41.61 43.00
N ARG A 210 83.25 40.78 43.24
CA ARG A 210 82.32 40.28 42.21
C ARG A 210 81.67 41.43 41.40
N SER A 211 81.49 42.58 42.04
CA SER A 211 81.01 43.85 41.46
C SER A 211 81.88 44.32 40.29
N ILE A 212 83.21 44.31 40.45
CA ILE A 212 84.18 44.79 39.46
C ILE A 212 84.19 43.85 38.26
N VAL A 213 84.25 42.54 38.49
CA VAL A 213 84.23 41.54 37.41
C VAL A 213 82.92 41.63 36.63
N THR A 214 81.78 41.72 37.30
CA THR A 214 80.48 41.87 36.62
C THR A 214 80.36 43.18 35.84
N SER A 215 80.97 44.27 36.30
CA SER A 215 81.01 45.56 35.58
C SER A 215 81.85 45.51 34.30
N GLU A 216 83.02 44.89 34.35
CA GLU A 216 83.91 44.69 33.19
C GLU A 216 83.30 43.70 32.19
N LEU A 217 82.62 42.67 32.69
CA LEU A 217 81.88 41.70 31.86
C LEU A 217 80.66 42.37 31.20
N LYS A 218 79.96 43.26 31.90
CA LYS A 218 78.91 44.10 31.29
C LYS A 218 79.47 45.07 30.24
N LYS A 219 80.63 45.70 30.48
CA LYS A 219 81.29 46.58 29.47
C LYS A 219 81.70 45.81 28.21
N THR A 220 82.29 44.63 28.37
CA THR A 220 82.65 43.76 27.24
C THR A 220 81.42 43.21 26.53
N GLN A 221 80.36 42.86 27.27
CA GLN A 221 79.08 42.46 26.70
C GLN A 221 78.40 43.61 25.94
N LEU A 222 78.48 44.86 26.42
CA LEU A 222 78.00 46.04 25.71
C LEU A 222 78.82 46.29 24.42
N LYS A 223 80.16 46.17 24.46
CA LYS A 223 81.00 46.24 23.26
C LYS A 223 80.71 45.11 22.26
N LEU A 224 80.47 43.89 22.74
CA LEU A 224 80.06 42.75 21.90
C LEU A 224 78.69 42.99 21.29
N ASN A 225 77.74 43.54 22.05
CA ASN A 225 76.41 43.88 21.57
C ASN A 225 76.45 45.05 20.57
N SER A 226 77.37 46.02 20.71
CA SER A 226 77.57 47.10 19.74
C SER A 226 78.28 46.64 18.47
N LEU A 227 79.11 45.59 18.53
CA LEU A 227 79.60 44.90 17.34
C LEU A 227 78.50 44.04 16.69
N ARG A 228 77.52 43.61 17.47
CA ARG A 228 76.39 42.80 17.01
C ARG A 228 75.25 43.63 16.42
N SER A 229 75.20 44.94 16.63
CA SER A 229 74.19 45.82 16.02
C SER A 229 74.38 46.03 14.52
N ASP A 230 75.58 45.74 13.97
CA ASP A 230 75.82 45.67 12.52
C ASP A 230 75.52 44.27 11.95
N GLY A 231 75.27 43.26 12.80
CA GLY A 231 74.95 41.90 12.41
C GLY A 231 73.46 41.59 12.56
N LEU A 232 72.91 40.79 11.65
CA LEU A 232 71.57 40.21 11.81
C LEU A 232 71.50 39.46 13.14
N THR A 233 70.47 39.74 13.94
CA THR A 233 70.22 39.02 15.19
C THR A 233 70.01 37.53 14.92
N LYS A 234 70.31 36.67 15.90
CA LYS A 234 70.11 35.21 15.78
C LYS A 234 68.67 34.86 15.36
N ALA A 235 67.69 35.65 15.81
CA ALA A 235 66.29 35.52 15.42
C ALA A 235 66.08 35.85 13.93
N GLN A 236 66.62 36.96 13.43
CA GLN A 236 66.54 37.33 12.01
C GLN A 236 67.25 36.33 11.09
N VAL A 237 68.37 35.75 11.55
CA VAL A 237 69.06 34.68 10.81
C VAL A 237 68.20 33.42 10.76
N ALA A 238 67.59 33.02 11.88
CA ALA A 238 66.68 31.88 11.92
C ALA A 238 65.43 32.10 11.04
N GLU A 239 64.89 33.31 11.02
CA GLU A 239 63.75 33.69 10.17
C GLU A 239 64.11 33.61 8.69
N LYS A 240 65.24 34.22 8.27
CA LYS A 240 65.72 34.11 6.89
C LYS A 240 66.02 32.67 6.49
N LEU A 241 66.57 31.86 7.39
CA LEU A 241 66.83 30.45 7.15
C LEU A 241 65.53 29.66 6.94
N LEU A 242 64.50 29.93 7.76
CA LEU A 242 63.17 29.34 7.57
C LEU A 242 62.53 29.79 6.26
N GLU A 243 62.66 31.07 5.89
CA GLU A 243 62.14 31.60 4.63
C GLU A 243 62.80 30.92 3.42
N VAL A 244 64.13 30.84 3.41
CA VAL A 244 64.91 30.14 2.38
C VAL A 244 64.55 28.66 2.34
N GLY A 245 64.40 28.01 3.50
CA GLY A 245 63.97 26.61 3.59
C GLY A 245 62.58 26.38 3.02
N ARG A 246 61.63 27.29 3.26
CA ARG A 246 60.28 27.24 2.66
C ARG A 246 60.35 27.42 1.14
N LYS A 247 61.14 28.39 0.65
CA LYS A 247 61.34 28.62 -0.79
C LYS A 247 61.94 27.38 -1.46
N TYR A 248 62.99 26.82 -0.88
CA TYR A 248 63.63 25.59 -1.38
C TYR A 248 62.65 24.41 -1.44
N LYS A 249 61.87 24.16 -0.38
CA LYS A 249 60.86 23.08 -0.38
C LYS A 249 59.80 23.28 -1.46
N ARG A 250 59.32 24.51 -1.66
CA ARG A 250 58.36 24.82 -2.73
C ARG A 250 58.96 24.52 -4.11
N THR A 251 60.16 25.02 -4.38
CA THR A 251 60.84 24.79 -5.66
C THR A 251 61.11 23.31 -5.90
N LYS A 252 61.56 22.57 -4.89
CA LYS A 252 61.76 21.11 -4.98
C LYS A 252 60.46 20.38 -5.33
N ASN A 253 59.36 20.69 -4.64
CA ASN A 253 58.06 20.07 -4.91
C ASN A 253 57.56 20.40 -6.33
N THR A 254 57.80 21.62 -6.83
CA THR A 254 57.47 21.99 -8.22
C THR A 254 58.31 21.20 -9.21
N LEU A 255 59.61 21.02 -8.93
CA LEU A 255 60.51 20.23 -9.77
C LEU A 255 60.09 18.76 -9.83
N ASP A 256 59.73 18.16 -8.69
CA ASP A 256 59.26 16.78 -8.61
C ASP A 256 57.94 16.59 -9.41
N LYS A 257 57.01 17.55 -9.33
CA LYS A 257 55.78 17.55 -10.15
C LYS A 257 56.08 17.66 -11.64
N LEU A 258 57.02 18.53 -12.03
CA LEU A 258 57.41 18.71 -13.42
C LEU A 258 58.05 17.43 -13.98
N LYS A 259 58.88 16.75 -13.18
CA LYS A 259 59.44 15.44 -13.54
C LYS A 259 58.36 14.40 -13.77
N TYR A 260 57.38 14.31 -12.87
CA TYR A 260 56.24 13.40 -13.02
C TYR A 260 55.44 13.67 -14.32
N LEU A 261 55.18 14.95 -14.63
CA LEU A 261 54.49 15.33 -15.86
C LEU A 261 55.29 14.94 -17.12
N ILE A 262 56.61 15.11 -17.11
CA ILE A 262 57.47 14.68 -18.22
C ILE A 262 57.37 13.17 -18.41
N ASP A 263 57.41 12.39 -17.33
CA ASP A 263 57.34 10.94 -17.39
C ASP A 263 55.96 10.46 -17.90
N ASP A 264 54.88 11.15 -17.50
CA ASP A 264 53.51 10.85 -17.98
C ASP A 264 53.32 11.19 -19.46
N ILE A 265 53.88 12.31 -19.93
CA ILE A 265 53.89 12.67 -21.35
C ILE A 265 54.66 11.63 -22.17
N LYS A 266 55.83 11.18 -21.68
CA LYS A 266 56.60 10.12 -22.35
C LYS A 266 55.80 8.83 -22.45
N ALA A 267 55.22 8.38 -21.33
CA ALA A 267 54.41 7.16 -21.30
C ALA A 267 53.21 7.25 -22.25
N THR A 268 52.54 8.41 -22.32
CA THR A 268 51.40 8.63 -23.22
C THR A 268 51.84 8.66 -24.68
N THR A 269 52.99 9.27 -24.98
CA THR A 269 53.57 9.31 -26.32
C THR A 269 53.96 7.91 -26.79
N ASP A 270 54.59 7.11 -25.94
CA ASP A 270 54.95 5.72 -26.24
C ASP A 270 53.71 4.85 -26.48
N LYS A 271 52.65 5.04 -25.68
CA LYS A 271 51.36 4.37 -25.91
C LYS A 271 50.76 4.75 -27.26
N HIS A 272 50.76 6.04 -27.60
CA HIS A 272 50.24 6.53 -28.88
C HIS A 272 51.05 5.99 -30.06
N LEU A 273 52.38 5.99 -29.97
CA LEU A 273 53.27 5.43 -30.99
C LEU A 273 53.01 3.94 -31.21
N ASN A 274 52.89 3.16 -30.12
CA ASN A 274 52.54 1.75 -30.19
C ASN A 274 51.15 1.51 -30.79
N PHE A 275 50.17 2.35 -30.49
CA PHE A 275 48.85 2.30 -31.10
C PHE A 275 48.92 2.56 -32.61
N CYS A 276 49.67 3.58 -33.04
CA CYS A 276 49.90 3.86 -34.46
C CYS A 276 50.53 2.66 -35.18
N HIS A 277 51.55 2.02 -34.59
CA HIS A 277 52.18 0.82 -35.18
C HIS A 277 51.21 -0.37 -35.29
N LYS A 278 50.35 -0.58 -34.29
CA LYS A 278 49.30 -1.60 -34.34
C LYS A 278 48.29 -1.30 -35.45
N MET A 279 47.84 -0.06 -35.56
CA MET A 279 46.91 0.39 -36.60
C MET A 279 47.49 0.19 -38.00
N GLN A 280 48.74 0.62 -38.21
CA GLN A 280 49.48 0.41 -39.48
C GLN A 280 49.54 -1.08 -39.83
N THR A 281 49.93 -1.92 -38.87
CA THR A 281 49.99 -3.38 -39.05
C THR A 281 48.63 -3.97 -39.40
N TYR A 282 47.55 -3.52 -38.76
CA TYR A 282 46.19 -3.98 -39.02
C TYR A 282 45.73 -3.61 -40.43
N ILE A 283 45.94 -2.35 -40.84
CA ILE A 283 45.62 -1.88 -42.19
C ILE A 283 46.39 -2.72 -43.21
N ALA A 284 47.70 -2.89 -43.05
CA ALA A 284 48.50 -3.70 -43.97
C ALA A 284 48.00 -5.14 -44.08
N ARG A 285 47.71 -5.81 -42.95
CA ARG A 285 47.13 -7.16 -42.96
C ARG A 285 45.79 -7.19 -43.69
N ARG A 286 44.95 -6.17 -43.51
CA ARG A 286 43.66 -6.08 -44.20
C ARG A 286 43.82 -5.92 -45.71
N VAL A 287 44.73 -5.05 -46.15
CA VAL A 287 45.03 -4.87 -47.58
C VAL A 287 45.63 -6.16 -48.15
N GLN A 288 46.56 -6.83 -47.44
CA GLN A 288 47.13 -8.13 -47.84
C GLN A 288 46.04 -9.19 -48.03
N TYR A 289 45.11 -9.28 -47.07
CA TYR A 289 44.00 -10.22 -47.14
C TYR A 289 43.08 -9.93 -48.34
N CYS A 290 42.68 -8.66 -48.53
CA CYS A 290 41.85 -8.27 -49.68
C CYS A 290 42.56 -8.56 -51.01
N PHE A 291 43.85 -8.26 -51.10
CA PHE A 291 44.66 -8.55 -52.27
C PHE A 291 44.70 -10.06 -52.59
N GLN A 292 45.03 -10.88 -51.59
CA GLN A 292 45.07 -12.34 -51.75
C GLN A 292 43.70 -12.90 -52.14
N SER A 293 42.63 -12.43 -51.49
CA SER A 293 41.25 -12.84 -51.80
C SER A 293 40.86 -12.52 -53.24
N ILE A 294 41.21 -11.34 -53.75
CA ILE A 294 40.95 -10.95 -55.15
C ILE A 294 41.74 -11.82 -56.13
N LEU A 295 43.02 -12.13 -55.84
CA LEU A 295 43.83 -13.00 -56.70
C LEU A 295 43.24 -14.41 -56.77
N THR A 296 42.91 -14.99 -55.61
CA THR A 296 42.31 -16.33 -55.53
C THR A 296 40.99 -16.41 -56.28
N LEU A 297 40.13 -15.39 -56.16
CA LEU A 297 38.85 -15.32 -56.89
C LEU A 297 39.04 -15.35 -58.42
N ARG A 298 40.14 -14.78 -58.91
CA ARG A 298 40.46 -14.73 -60.34
C ARG A 298 41.35 -15.89 -60.82
N GLY A 299 41.66 -16.85 -59.95
CA GLY A 299 42.49 -18.01 -60.28
C GLY A 299 43.98 -17.69 -60.42
N TYR A 300 44.44 -16.57 -59.85
CA TYR A 300 45.86 -16.23 -59.71
C TYR A 300 46.38 -16.64 -58.33
N SER A 301 47.69 -16.87 -58.23
CA SER A 301 48.38 -17.03 -56.94
C SER A 301 49.32 -15.85 -56.70
N GLY A 302 49.51 -15.46 -55.46
CA GLY A 302 50.37 -14.31 -55.14
C GLY A 302 50.36 -13.95 -53.66
N ARG A 303 51.31 -13.10 -53.28
CA ARG A 303 51.48 -12.59 -51.92
C ARG A 303 51.85 -11.12 -51.97
N MET A 304 51.39 -10.37 -50.97
CA MET A 304 51.80 -9.00 -50.74
C MET A 304 52.44 -8.89 -49.35
N GLU A 305 53.60 -8.25 -49.25
CA GLU A 305 54.32 -7.98 -48.01
C GLU A 305 54.56 -6.48 -47.85
N VAL A 306 54.21 -5.94 -46.68
CA VAL A 306 54.33 -4.50 -46.37
C VAL A 306 55.34 -4.35 -45.23
N GLU A 307 56.54 -3.86 -45.52
CA GLU A 307 57.57 -3.59 -44.52
C GLU A 307 57.54 -2.11 -44.12
N HIS A 308 56.78 -1.79 -43.08
CA HIS A 308 56.55 -0.40 -42.62
C HIS A 308 57.84 0.32 -42.19
N GLY A 309 58.82 -0.39 -41.61
CA GLY A 309 60.06 0.22 -41.13
C GLY A 309 60.96 0.75 -42.24
N ARG A 310 60.88 0.16 -43.44
CA ARG A 310 61.61 0.62 -44.63
C ARG A 310 60.72 1.36 -45.64
N GLY A 311 59.42 1.40 -45.41
CA GLY A 311 58.44 1.95 -46.35
C GLY A 311 58.36 1.16 -47.67
N VAL A 312 58.69 -0.13 -47.65
CA VAL A 312 58.75 -0.96 -48.88
C VAL A 312 57.52 -1.86 -48.96
N LEU A 313 56.89 -1.85 -50.14
CA LEU A 313 55.81 -2.76 -50.53
C LEU A 313 56.34 -3.77 -51.55
N GLN A 314 56.27 -5.06 -51.23
CA GLN A 314 56.62 -6.13 -52.15
C GLN A 314 55.37 -6.90 -52.56
N VAL A 315 55.22 -7.13 -53.87
CA VAL A 315 54.06 -7.81 -54.44
C VAL A 315 54.57 -8.89 -55.38
N TRP A 316 54.11 -10.12 -55.17
CA TRP A 316 54.38 -11.26 -56.04
C TRP A 316 53.06 -11.79 -56.59
N CYS A 317 53.01 -12.05 -57.89
CA CYS A 317 51.85 -12.63 -58.58
C CYS A 317 52.31 -13.64 -59.61
N SER A 318 51.66 -14.80 -59.66
CA SER A 318 51.82 -15.82 -60.69
C SER A 318 50.47 -16.12 -61.36
N GLY A 319 50.55 -16.37 -62.66
CA GLY A 319 49.42 -16.69 -63.54
C GLY A 319 48.73 -18.00 -63.16
N ARG A 320 47.51 -18.20 -63.68
CA ARG A 320 46.84 -19.50 -63.67
C ARG A 320 47.69 -20.50 -64.46
N GLU A 321 48.42 -21.37 -63.78
CA GLU A 321 49.00 -22.56 -64.40
C GLU A 321 47.84 -23.43 -64.91
N ALA A 322 47.67 -23.45 -66.23
CA ALA A 322 46.74 -24.34 -66.89
C ALA A 322 47.24 -25.79 -66.68
N GLY A 323 46.68 -26.49 -65.70
CA GLY A 323 46.93 -27.92 -65.53
C GLY A 323 46.55 -28.67 -66.81
N GLY A 324 47.48 -29.45 -67.36
CA GLY A 324 47.16 -30.35 -68.47
C GLY A 324 48.31 -30.96 -69.24
N ARG A 325 49.21 -31.70 -68.56
CA ARG A 325 50.00 -32.87 -69.00
C ARG A 325 51.10 -33.05 -67.94
N GLY A 326 51.00 -33.98 -66.99
CA GLY A 326 50.86 -35.41 -67.22
C GLY A 326 52.25 -36.04 -67.14
N ALA A 327 52.70 -36.37 -65.93
CA ALA A 327 53.75 -37.34 -65.64
C ALA A 327 53.71 -37.60 -64.12
N TRP A 328 53.05 -38.67 -63.71
CA TRP A 328 53.70 -39.94 -63.35
C TRP A 328 54.48 -39.86 -62.03
N SER A 329 53.87 -40.48 -61.02
CA SER A 329 54.42 -41.06 -59.77
C SER A 329 55.70 -41.88 -60.04
N PRO A 330 56.47 -42.40 -59.05
CA PRO A 330 56.09 -42.70 -57.65
C PRO A 330 57.20 -42.46 -56.58
N GLY A 331 56.83 -42.59 -55.31
CA GLY A 331 57.76 -42.61 -54.17
C GLY A 331 57.14 -42.02 -52.91
#